data_AF-A0A1F5GDC7-F1
#
_entry.id   AF-A0A1F5GDC7-F1
#
_cell.length_a   1.000
_cell.length_b   1.000
_cell.length_c   1.000
_cell.angle_alpha   90.00
_cell.angle_beta   90.00
_cell.angle_gamma   90.00
#
_symmetry.space_group_name_H-M   'P 1'
#
loop_
_entity.id
_entity.type
_entity.pdbx_description
1 polymer ?
#
loop_
_entity_poly.entity_id
_entity_poly.type
_entity_poly.pdbx_seq_one_letter_code
_entity_poly.pdbx_strand_id
1 'polypeptide(L)'
;MLKLEKGGEVMDLLWYFLGGMFVFNSLPHLISGIIGNRHMTPLGKDSSAIVNVVWGFVNIAVGVYLISLVTGSLQIVPPAEGLVVYLLGGLVMSLMDANLFSNPNAKMPW
;
A
#
# COMPACT_ATOMS: atom_id res chain seq x y z
N MET A 1 -18.31 28.56 -5.74
CA MET A 1 -17.01 28.35 -6.41
C MET A 1 -15.99 29.18 -5.65
N LEU A 2 -15.33 28.59 -4.65
CA LEU A 2 -14.28 29.25 -3.87
C LEU A 2 -13.09 29.50 -4.80
N LYS A 3 -12.65 30.75 -4.89
CA LYS A 3 -11.36 31.09 -5.51
C LYS A 3 -10.27 30.45 -4.64
N LEU A 4 -9.71 29.35 -5.12
CA LEU A 4 -8.51 28.76 -4.51
C LEU A 4 -7.37 29.77 -4.71
N GLU A 5 -6.72 30.17 -3.61
CA GLU A 5 -5.45 30.89 -3.71
C GLU A 5 -4.43 29.95 -4.38
N LYS A 6 -3.66 30.47 -5.36
CA LYS A 6 -2.64 29.70 -6.12
C LYS A 6 -1.72 28.83 -5.25
N GLY A 7 -1.54 29.16 -3.97
CA GLY A 7 -0.74 28.36 -3.02
C GLY A 7 -1.39 27.03 -2.60
N GLY A 8 -2.72 26.96 -2.53
CA GLY A 8 -3.44 25.72 -2.21
C GLY A 8 -3.32 24.69 -3.33
N GLU A 9 -3.45 25.12 -4.58
CA GLU A 9 -3.37 24.23 -5.75
C GLU A 9 -2.00 23.55 -5.88
N VAL A 10 -0.90 24.26 -5.61
CA VAL A 10 0.46 23.68 -5.65
C VAL A 10 0.66 22.65 -4.54
N MET A 11 0.12 22.91 -3.34
CA MET A 11 0.21 21.97 -2.22
C MET A 11 -0.61 20.70 -2.48
N ASP A 12 -1.78 20.84 -3.09
CA ASP A 12 -2.64 19.72 -3.47
C ASP A 12 -1.96 18.82 -4.51
N LEU A 13 -1.34 19.43 -5.53
CA LEU A 13 -0.55 18.70 -6.53
C LEU A 13 0.63 17.94 -5.90
N LEU A 14 1.30 18.53 -4.90
CA LEU A 14 2.38 17.86 -4.17
C LEU A 14 1.86 16.63 -3.41
N TRP A 15 0.71 16.73 -2.76
CA TRP A 15 0.11 15.60 -2.06
C TRP A 15 -0.33 14.48 -2.99
N TYR A 16 -0.91 14.80 -4.15
CA TYR A 16 -1.17 13.79 -5.18
C TYR A 16 0.10 13.13 -5.70
N PHE A 17 1.15 13.93 -5.95
CA PHE A 17 2.44 13.42 -6.41
C PHE A 17 3.06 12.45 -5.41
N LEU A 18 3.16 12.85 -4.14
CA LEU A 18 3.71 12.01 -3.07
C LEU A 18 2.83 10.78 -2.82
N GLY A 19 1.49 10.94 -2.81
CA GLY A 19 0.56 9.83 -2.71
C GLY A 19 0.80 8.78 -3.80
N GLY A 20 0.97 9.24 -5.05
CA GLY A 20 1.36 8.38 -6.18
C GLY A 20 2.71 7.69 -5.98
N MET A 21 3.73 8.40 -5.49
CA MET A 21 5.04 7.81 -5.20
C MET A 21 4.94 6.64 -4.21
N PHE A 22 4.21 6.82 -3.11
CA PHE A 22 4.03 5.76 -2.10
C PHE A 22 3.22 4.58 -2.66
N VAL A 23 2.10 4.83 -3.36
CA VAL A 23 1.30 3.75 -3.95
C VAL A 23 2.12 2.94 -4.96
N PHE A 24 2.87 3.59 -5.86
CA PHE A 24 3.70 2.87 -6.82
C PHE A 24 4.94 2.23 -6.18
N ASN A 25 5.45 2.77 -5.08
CA ASN A 25 6.49 2.12 -4.29
C ASN A 25 5.98 0.82 -3.62
N SER A 26 4.69 0.73 -3.29
CA SER A 26 4.12 -0.51 -2.73
C SER A 26 4.18 -1.71 -3.69
N LEU A 27 4.11 -1.46 -5.01
CA LEU A 27 3.97 -2.51 -6.03
C LEU A 27 5.12 -3.54 -6.03
N PRO A 28 6.41 -3.17 -6.11
CA PRO A 28 7.49 -4.14 -6.09
C PRO A 28 7.52 -4.96 -4.79
N HIS A 29 7.14 -4.36 -3.66
CA HIS A 29 7.11 -5.04 -2.37
C HIS A 29 5.93 -6.01 -2.26
N LEU A 30 4.73 -5.61 -2.70
CA LEU A 30 3.56 -6.50 -2.72
C LEU A 30 3.76 -7.65 -3.71
N ILE A 31 4.18 -7.37 -4.94
CA ILE A 31 4.36 -8.40 -5.96
C ILE A 31 5.41 -9.41 -5.49
N SER A 32 6.58 -8.95 -5.06
CA SER A 32 7.64 -9.84 -4.58
C SER A 32 7.22 -10.61 -3.32
N GLY A 33 6.56 -9.94 -2.37
CA GLY A 33 6.10 -10.55 -1.14
C GLY A 33 5.01 -11.60 -1.36
N ILE A 34 3.98 -11.30 -2.14
CA ILE A 34 2.86 -12.20 -2.44
C ILE A 34 3.37 -13.46 -3.13
N ILE A 35 4.33 -13.38 -4.05
CA ILE A 35 4.89 -14.57 -4.72
C ILE A 35 5.97 -15.28 -3.90
N GLY A 36 6.18 -14.91 -2.63
CA GLY A 36 7.10 -15.59 -1.71
C GLY A 36 8.58 -15.22 -1.86
N ASN A 37 8.91 -14.19 -2.64
CA ASN A 37 10.29 -13.77 -2.86
C ASN A 37 10.81 -12.85 -1.75
N ARG A 38 12.11 -12.93 -1.50
CA ARG A 38 12.83 -11.96 -0.70
C ARG A 38 13.13 -10.72 -1.55
N HIS A 39 13.02 -9.55 -0.94
CA HIS A 39 13.29 -8.28 -1.61
C HIS A 39 13.76 -7.22 -0.60
N MET A 40 14.41 -6.16 -1.07
CA MET A 40 14.97 -5.12 -0.21
C MET A 40 13.85 -4.28 0.42
N THR A 41 13.99 -3.93 1.70
CA THR A 41 13.20 -2.90 2.38
C THR A 41 14.13 -2.01 3.22
N PRO A 42 13.65 -0.89 3.80
CA PRO A 42 14.46 -0.11 4.74
C PRO A 42 14.96 -0.90 5.96
N LEU A 43 14.34 -2.04 6.28
CA LEU A 43 14.75 -2.91 7.38
C LEU A 43 15.93 -3.83 7.00
N GLY A 44 16.25 -3.96 5.70
CA GLY A 44 17.39 -4.76 5.25
C GLY A 44 17.37 -5.12 3.77
N LYS A 45 18.56 -5.39 3.21
CA LYS A 45 18.77 -5.74 1.80
C LYS A 45 18.11 -7.05 1.38
N ASP A 46 17.97 -7.97 2.31
CA ASP A 46 17.40 -9.29 2.10
C ASP A 46 16.23 -9.53 3.06
N SER A 47 15.17 -8.72 2.91
CA SER A 47 14.00 -8.82 3.77
C SER A 47 13.09 -9.96 3.30
N SER A 48 12.39 -10.60 4.24
CA SER A 48 11.48 -11.70 3.92
C SER A 48 10.27 -11.24 3.10
N ALA A 49 9.58 -12.21 2.48
CA ALA A 49 8.35 -11.96 1.73
C ALA A 49 7.27 -11.28 2.61
N ILE A 50 7.09 -11.74 3.85
CA ILE A 50 6.18 -11.15 4.83
C ILE A 50 6.53 -9.69 5.12
N VAL A 51 7.81 -9.39 5.35
CA VAL A 51 8.27 -8.01 5.59
C VAL A 51 7.99 -7.12 4.38
N ASN A 52 8.14 -7.64 3.16
CA ASN A 52 7.80 -6.93 1.94
C ASN A 52 6.29 -6.69 1.80
N VAL A 53 5.43 -7.66 2.12
CA VAL A 53 3.97 -7.44 2.15
C VAL A 53 3.61 -6.33 3.13
N VAL A 54 4.09 -6.41 4.39
CA VAL A 54 3.81 -5.39 5.41
C VAL A 54 4.30 -4.01 4.96
N TRP A 55 5.51 -3.93 4.40
CA TRP A 55 6.06 -2.68 3.90
C TRP A 55 5.26 -2.11 2.71
N GLY A 56 4.77 -2.97 1.81
CA GLY A 56 3.86 -2.59 0.74
C GLY A 56 2.56 -1.97 1.28
N PHE A 57 1.95 -2.58 2.30
CA PHE A 57 0.75 -2.03 2.94
C PHE A 57 0.98 -0.73 3.70
N VAL A 58 2.15 -0.57 4.35
CA VAL A 58 2.56 0.72 4.94
C VAL A 58 2.60 1.82 3.88
N ASN A 59 3.17 1.54 2.71
CA ASN A 59 3.21 2.48 1.59
C ASN A 59 1.80 2.84 1.10
N ILE A 60 0.90 1.86 0.93
CA ILE A 60 -0.50 2.12 0.56
C ILE A 60 -1.18 3.02 1.59
N ALA A 61 -1.02 2.72 2.88
CA ALA A 61 -1.62 3.49 3.96
C ALA A 61 -1.16 4.96 3.95
N VAL A 62 0.15 5.19 3.75
CA VAL A 62 0.70 6.54 3.60
C VAL A 62 0.14 7.24 2.35
N GLY A 63 0.08 6.53 1.21
CA GLY A 63 -0.46 7.09 -0.03
C GLY A 63 -1.93 7.52 0.09
N VAL A 64 -2.78 6.67 0.68
CA VAL A 64 -4.18 6.98 0.98
C VAL A 64 -4.30 8.17 1.92
N TYR A 65 -3.50 8.20 2.99
CA TYR A 65 -3.49 9.31 3.94
C TYR A 65 -3.15 10.64 3.24
N LEU A 66 -2.10 10.68 2.41
CA LEU A 66 -1.71 11.89 1.69
C LEU A 66 -2.80 12.41 0.75
N ILE A 67 -3.49 11.52 0.03
CA ILE A 67 -4.61 11.91 -0.85
C ILE A 67 -5.79 12.47 -0.04
N SER A 68 -6.03 11.95 1.18
CA SER A 68 -7.10 12.44 2.04
C SER A 68 -6.88 13.87 2.56
N LEU A 69 -5.63 14.35 2.60
CA LEU A 69 -5.28 15.72 2.99
C LEU A 69 -5.73 16.77 1.97
N VAL A 70 -5.85 16.41 0.69
CA VAL A 70 -6.25 17.32 -0.39
C VAL A 70 -7.75 17.56 -0.43
N THR A 71 -8.52 16.51 -0.21
CA THR A 71 -9.93 16.49 -0.61
C THR A 71 -10.87 17.07 0.43
N GLY A 72 -10.41 17.36 1.67
CA GLY A 72 -11.23 17.85 2.80
C GLY A 72 -12.28 16.85 3.30
N SER A 73 -12.78 16.03 2.40
CA SER A 73 -13.50 14.78 2.54
C SER A 73 -13.23 14.00 1.26
N LEU A 74 -12.24 13.10 1.27
CA LEU A 74 -12.18 12.08 0.22
C LEU A 74 -13.50 11.33 0.37
N GLN A 75 -14.43 11.48 -0.59
CA GLN A 75 -15.52 10.52 -0.71
C GLN A 75 -14.88 9.23 -1.21
N ILE A 76 -14.16 8.57 -0.30
CA ILE A 76 -13.76 7.19 -0.47
C ILE A 76 -15.10 6.47 -0.56
N VAL A 77 -15.42 5.99 -1.75
CA VAL A 77 -16.45 4.99 -1.95
C VAL A 77 -15.65 3.71 -2.08
N PRO A 78 -15.59 2.87 -1.02
CA PRO A 78 -16.45 2.83 0.18
C PRO A 78 -16.00 3.75 1.34
N PRO A 79 -16.89 4.06 2.32
CA PRO A 79 -16.56 4.80 3.55
C PRO A 79 -15.28 4.30 4.23
N ALA A 80 -14.66 5.13 5.07
CA ALA A 80 -13.36 4.83 5.69
C ALA A 80 -13.30 3.43 6.33
N GLU A 81 -14.37 2.99 7.01
CA GLU A 81 -14.47 1.65 7.59
C GLU A 81 -14.45 0.56 6.50
N GLY A 82 -15.19 0.77 5.41
CA GLY A 82 -15.20 -0.14 4.26
C GLY A 82 -13.83 -0.24 3.58
N LEU A 83 -13.09 0.87 3.46
CA LEU A 83 -11.72 0.84 2.95
C LEU A 83 -10.79 0.07 3.89
N VAL A 84 -10.90 0.28 5.21
CA VAL A 84 -10.10 -0.43 6.21
C VAL A 84 -10.36 -1.93 6.12
N VAL A 85 -11.63 -2.36 6.05
CA VAL A 85 -11.98 -3.79 5.93
C VAL A 85 -11.48 -4.36 4.59
N TYR A 86 -11.61 -3.62 3.50
CA TYR A 86 -11.08 -4.01 2.18
C TYR A 86 -9.56 -4.23 2.22
N LEU A 87 -8.81 -3.28 2.79
CA LEU A 87 -7.37 -3.38 2.93
C LEU A 87 -6.95 -4.48 3.90
N LEU A 88 -7.69 -4.70 4.98
CA LEU A 88 -7.45 -5.81 5.91
C LEU A 88 -7.59 -7.17 5.20
N GLY A 89 -8.64 -7.35 4.40
CA GLY A 89 -8.85 -8.57 3.62
C GLY A 89 -7.69 -8.83 2.65
N GLY A 90 -7.27 -7.79 1.92
CA GLY A 90 -6.11 -7.85 1.05
C GLY A 90 -4.81 -8.17 1.79
N LEU A 91 -4.61 -7.59 2.98
CA LEU A 91 -3.42 -7.82 3.81
C LEU A 91 -3.38 -9.27 4.31
N VAL A 92 -4.49 -9.77 4.85
CA VAL A 92 -4.58 -11.15 5.33
C VAL A 92 -4.26 -12.13 4.21
N MET A 93 -4.89 -11.98 3.03
CA MET A 93 -4.61 -12.84 1.88
C MET A 93 -3.15 -12.74 1.43
N SER A 94 -2.61 -11.52 1.32
CA SER A 94 -1.21 -11.32 0.91
C SER A 94 -0.21 -11.96 1.87
N LEU A 95 -0.49 -11.93 3.18
CA LEU A 95 0.35 -12.57 4.20
C LEU A 95 0.24 -14.10 4.14
N MET A 96 -0.95 -14.64 3.89
CA MET A 96 -1.15 -16.08 3.69
C MET A 96 -0.39 -16.58 2.46
N ASP A 97 -0.50 -15.86 1.33
CA ASP A 97 0.21 -16.18 0.09
C ASP A 97 1.73 -16.06 0.29
N ALA A 98 2.20 -14.97 0.88
CA ALA A 98 3.62 -14.80 1.19
C ALA A 98 4.16 -15.94 2.06
N ASN A 99 3.41 -16.38 3.07
CA ASN A 99 3.82 -17.50 3.91
C ASN A 99 3.82 -18.84 3.15
N LEU A 100 2.79 -19.09 2.33
CA LEU A 100 2.68 -20.30 1.53
C LEU A 100 3.81 -20.39 0.50
N PHE A 101 3.97 -19.37 -0.32
CA PHE A 101 4.92 -19.37 -1.44
C PHE A 101 6.38 -19.15 -1.00
N SER A 102 6.63 -18.66 0.23
CA SER A 102 7.99 -18.63 0.80
C SER A 102 8.51 -20.03 1.16
N ASN A 103 7.64 -21.02 1.31
CA ASN A 103 8.05 -22.38 1.65
C ASN A 103 8.35 -23.17 0.36
N PRO A 104 9.61 -23.57 0.11
CA PRO A 104 9.96 -24.32 -1.11
C PRO A 104 9.31 -25.71 -1.18
N ASN A 105 8.81 -26.22 -0.05
CA ASN A 105 8.11 -27.49 0.06
C ASN A 105 6.58 -27.33 0.15
N ALA A 106 6.06 -26.12 -0.08
CA ALA A 106 4.62 -25.88 -0.07
C ALA A 106 3.93 -26.78 -1.09
N LYS A 107 2.80 -27.35 -0.67
CA LYS A 107 1.91 -28.12 -1.52
C LYS A 107 0.55 -27.47 -1.43
N MET A 108 -0.09 -27.31 -2.58
CA MET A 108 -1.50 -26.95 -2.59
C MET A 108 -2.30 -28.12 -2.01
N PRO A 109 -3.43 -27.86 -1.34
CA PRO A 109 -4.23 -28.90 -0.70
C PRO A 109 -4.98 -29.82 -1.68
N TRP A 110 -4.71 -29.72 -2.99
CA TRP A 110 -5.29 -30.53 -4.06
C TRP A 110 -4.21 -31.22 -4.88
#